data_AF-A0A967NX44-F1
#
_entry.id   AF-A0A967NX44-F1
#
_cell.length_a   1.000
_cell.length_b   1.000
_cell.length_c   1.000
_cell.angle_alpha   90.00
_cell.angle_beta   90.00
_cell.angle_gamma   90.00
#
_symmetry.space_group_name_H-M   'P 1'
#
loop_
_entity.id
_entity.type
_entity.pdbx_description
1 polymer ?
#
loop_
_entity_poly.entity_id
_entity_poly.type
_entity_poly.pdbx_seq_one_letter_code
_entity_poly.pdbx_strand_id
1 'polypeptide(L)' 'MTAGVTEKYDKLIAEGLTVQPRWGEPEDVGKAVASLVKGDFPYSTGEVFMVDGGLSLKRF' A
#
# COMPACT_ATOMS: atom_id res chain seq x y z
N MET A 1 0.55 14.59 -10.58
CA MET A 1 1.85 13.87 -10.53
C MET A 1 1.76 12.49 -11.20
N THR A 2 0.63 11.77 -11.13
CA THR A 2 0.47 10.43 -11.73
C THR A 2 0.03 10.42 -13.20
N ALA A 3 -0.55 11.52 -13.71
CA ALA A 3 -1.19 11.57 -15.04
C ALA A 3 -0.33 11.05 -16.21
N GLY A 4 0.99 11.27 -16.19
CA GLY A 4 1.89 10.78 -17.26
C GLY A 4 2.20 9.29 -17.21
N VAL A 5 1.82 8.59 -16.14
CA VAL A 5 2.14 7.16 -15.93
C VAL A 5 0.91 6.33 -15.57
N THR A 6 -0.27 6.94 -15.49
CA THR A 6 -1.52 6.27 -15.07
C THR A 6 -1.78 5.02 -15.91
N GLU A 7 -1.85 5.14 -17.24
CA GLU A 7 -2.13 4.00 -18.13
C GLU A 7 -1.11 2.86 -17.99
N LYS A 8 0.17 3.19 -17.81
CA LYS A 8 1.23 2.20 -17.61
C LYS A 8 0.97 1.40 -16.33
N TYR A 9 0.68 2.07 -15.23
CA TYR A 9 0.47 1.41 -13.94
C TYR A 9 -0.89 0.73 -13.84
N ASP A 10 -1.94 1.26 -14.48
CA ASP A 10 -3.23 0.55 -14.63
C ASP A 10 -3.02 -0.83 -15.23
N LYS A 11 -2.26 -0.90 -16.33
CA LYS A 11 -1.93 -2.16 -16.98
C LYS A 11 -1.13 -3.07 -16.05
N LEU A 12 -0.07 -2.57 -15.41
CA LEU A 12 0.75 -3.39 -14.52
C LEU A 12 -0.05 -3.92 -13.32
N ILE A 13 -0.92 -3.10 -12.72
CA ILE A 13 -1.81 -3.50 -11.62
C ILE A 13 -2.78 -4.58 -12.10
N ALA A 14 -3.40 -4.42 -13.27
CA ALA A 14 -4.27 -5.43 -13.85
C ALA A 14 -3.54 -6.75 -14.18
N GLU A 15 -2.25 -6.67 -14.51
CA GLU A 15 -1.36 -7.82 -14.75
C GLU A 15 -0.79 -8.43 -13.46
N GLY A 16 -1.19 -7.93 -12.28
CA GLY A 16 -0.86 -8.52 -10.99
C GLY A 16 0.38 -7.97 -10.30
N LEU A 17 0.81 -6.74 -10.65
CA LEU A 17 1.90 -6.03 -9.97
C LEU A 17 1.68 -5.96 -8.45
N THR A 18 0.44 -5.75 -8.03
CA THR A 18 0.02 -5.76 -6.62
C THR A 18 -0.92 -6.95 -6.36
N VAL A 19 -0.91 -7.47 -5.13
CA VAL A 19 -1.84 -8.54 -4.72
C VAL A 19 -3.27 -8.02 -4.68
N GLN A 20 -3.45 -6.77 -4.23
CA GLN A 20 -4.70 -6.05 -4.39
C GLN A 20 -4.69 -5.32 -5.74
N PRO A 21 -5.51 -5.69 -6.72
CA PRO A 21 -5.44 -5.17 -8.09
C PRO A 21 -6.12 -3.80 -8.22
N ARG A 22 -5.64 -2.81 -7.47
CA ARG A 22 -6.09 -1.42 -7.51
C ARG A 22 -4.95 -0.47 -7.15
N TRP A 23 -5.14 0.81 -7.44
CA TRP A 23 -4.33 1.87 -6.86
C TRP A 23 -4.54 1.95 -5.35
N GLY A 24 -3.46 2.28 -4.64
CA GLY A 24 -3.55 2.76 -3.27
C GLY A 24 -4.08 4.19 -3.26
N GLU A 25 -4.99 4.48 -2.34
CA GLU A 25 -5.54 5.82 -2.14
C GLU A 25 -4.91 6.46 -0.89
N PRO A 26 -4.85 7.80 -0.79
CA PRO A 26 -4.33 8.48 0.40
C PRO A 26 -4.97 7.99 1.72
N GLU A 27 -6.25 7.61 1.67
CA GLU A 27 -7.01 7.10 2.82
C GLU A 27 -6.47 5.77 3.34
N ASP A 28 -5.85 4.93 2.50
CA ASP A 28 -5.25 3.66 2.94
C ASP A 28 -4.08 3.95 3.91
N VAL A 29 -3.22 4.89 3.54
CA VAL A 29 -2.09 5.33 4.39
C VAL A 29 -2.63 6.06 5.62
N GLY A 30 -3.63 6.94 5.44
CA GLY A 30 -4.24 7.68 6.54
C GLY A 30 -4.81 6.77 7.63
N LYS A 31 -5.52 5.70 7.26
CA LYS A 31 -6.06 4.72 8.20
C LYS A 31 -4.95 3.98 8.96
N ALA A 32 -3.90 3.54 8.26
CA ALA A 32 -2.78 2.86 8.90
C ALA A 32 -2.10 3.75 9.95
N VAL A 33 -1.77 4.99 9.59
CA VAL A 33 -1.14 5.96 10.51
C VAL A 33 -2.07 6.30 11.67
N ALA A 34 -3.36 6.52 11.41
CA ALA A 34 -4.34 6.82 12.46
C ALA A 34 -4.41 5.69 13.51
N SER A 35 -4.42 4.42 13.08
CA SER A 35 -4.39 3.28 14.01
C SER A 35 -3.10 3.20 14.82
N LEU A 36 -1.95 3.50 14.21
CA LEU A 36 -0.67 3.56 14.94
C LEU A 36 -0.70 4.64 16.03
N VAL A 37 -1.12 5.86 15.69
CA VAL A 37 -1.17 6.99 16.63
C VAL A 37 -2.22 6.78 17.72
N LYS A 38 -3.32 6.09 17.40
CA LYS A 38 -4.35 5.72 18.39
C LYS A 38 -3.84 4.70 19.42
N GLY A 39 -2.73 4.02 19.14
CA GLY A 39 -2.16 3.01 20.03
C GLY A 39 -2.80 1.63 19.86
N ASP A 40 -3.38 1.33 18.69
CA ASP A 40 -4.00 0.03 18.42
C ASP A 40 -2.95 -1.12 18.39
N PHE A 41 -1.65 -0.80 18.24
CA PHE A 41 -0.53 -1.75 18.18
C PHE A 41 0.60 -1.43 19.20
N PRO A 42 0.33 -1.50 20.51
CA PRO A 42 1.23 -0.97 21.54
C PRO A 42 2.52 -1.80 21.74
N TYR A 43 2.58 -3.03 21.24
CA TYR A 43 3.73 -3.93 21.40
C TYR A 43 4.52 -4.15 20.10
N SER A 44 4.33 -3.28 19.11
CA SER A 44 4.97 -3.37 17.78
C SER A 44 5.96 -2.25 17.51
N THR A 45 6.51 -1.62 18.56
CA THR A 45 7.53 -0.58 18.42
C THR A 45 8.73 -1.10 17.64
N GLY A 46 9.14 -0.38 16.60
CA GLY A 46 10.26 -0.74 15.73
C GLY A 46 9.86 -1.46 14.44
N GLU A 47 8.59 -1.86 14.30
CA GLU A 47 8.09 -2.51 13.10
C GLU A 47 7.80 -1.53 11.94
N VAL A 48 7.87 -2.06 10.71
CA VAL A 48 7.57 -1.33 9.48
C VAL A 48 6.24 -1.83 8.90
N PHE A 49 5.28 -0.93 8.75
CA PHE A 49 3.97 -1.23 8.16
C PHE A 49 3.97 -0.93 6.67
N MET A 50 3.93 -1.98 5.84
CA MET A 50 3.85 -1.85 4.38
C MET A 50 2.40 -1.63 3.93
N VAL A 51 2.10 -0.42 3.47
CA VAL A 51 0.77 -0.03 2.96
C VAL A 51 0.83 0.08 1.44
N ASP A 52 1.04 -1.06 0.76
CA ASP A 52 1.41 -1.09 -0.66
C ASP A 52 0.59 -2.08 -1.51
N GLY A 53 -0.51 -2.61 -0.96
CA GLY A 53 -1.34 -3.59 -1.66
C GLY A 53 -0.62 -4.92 -1.96
N GLY A 54 0.49 -5.21 -1.27
CA GLY A 54 1.30 -6.40 -1.48
C GLY A 54 2.38 -6.26 -2.56
N LEU A 55 2.71 -5.02 -2.96
CA LEU A 55 3.78 -4.74 -3.93
C LEU A 55 5.14 -5.29 -3.49
N SER A 56 5.48 -5.15 -2.20
CA SER A 56 6.79 -5.57 -1.66
C SER A 56 6.85 -7.05 -1.27
N LEU A 57 5.74 -7.79 -1.43
CA LEU A 57 5.70 -9.20 -1.14
C LEU A 57 6.54 -9.96 -2.17
N LYS A 58 7.59 -10.66 -1.73
CA LYS A 58 8.37 -11.55 -2.60
C LYS A 58 7.54 -12.77 -2.95
N ARG A 59 7.20 -12.92 -4.24
CA ARG A 59 6.34 -14.01 -4.74
C ARG A 59 7.10 -15.05 -5.58
N PHE A 60 8.37 -14.79 -5.91
CA PHE A 60 9.27 -15.65 -6.68
C PHE A 60 10.71 -15.49 -6.21
#